data_AF-A0A359E6S9-F1
#
_entry.id   AF-A0A359E6S9-F1
#
_cell.length_a   1.000
_cell.length_b   1.000
_cell.length_c   1.000
_cell.angle_alpha   90.00
_cell.angle_beta   90.00
_cell.angle_gamma   90.00
#
_symmetry.space_group_name_H-M   'P 1'
#
loop_
_entity.id
_entity.type
_entity.pdbx_description
1 polymer ?
#
loop_
_entity_poly.entity_id
_entity_poly.type
_entity_poly.pdbx_seq_one_letter_code
_entity_poly.pdbx_strand_id
1 'polypeptide(L)'
;MYKELRHHGVIGMTVFKGEGTGRYIDPNKQHGSLDFPAMHAELIKIEIAAHDKDASRIADIIQKKASTGTEGDGIIFISSIDEAIRIKDGTRGPSVFF
;
A
#
# COMPACT_ATOMS: atom_id res chain seq x y z
N MET A 1 8.45 -1.05 7.38
CA MET A 1 7.00 -0.79 7.29
C MET A 1 6.18 -1.71 8.20
N TYR A 2 6.12 -3.03 7.95
CA TYR A 2 5.30 -3.97 8.73
C TYR A 2 5.38 -3.81 10.27
N LYS A 3 6.60 -3.80 10.84
CA LYS A 3 6.79 -3.64 12.29
C LYS A 3 6.22 -2.32 12.84
N GLU A 4 6.33 -1.24 12.07
CA GLU A 4 5.87 0.11 12.43
C GLU A 4 4.34 0.16 12.50
N LEU A 5 3.69 -0.36 11.46
CA LEU A 5 2.24 -0.44 11.36
C LEU A 5 1.65 -1.30 12.47
N ARG A 6 2.29 -2.43 12.77
CA ARG A 6 1.87 -3.35 13.83
C ARG A 6 2.01 -2.75 15.22
N HIS A 7 3.04 -1.94 15.47
CA HIS A 7 3.20 -1.18 16.71
C HIS A 7 2.06 -0.18 16.93
N HIS A 8 1.48 0.33 15.84
CA HIS A 8 0.36 1.28 15.86
C HIS A 8 -1.02 0.60 15.69
N GLY A 9 -1.10 -0.72 15.93
CA GLY A 9 -2.36 -1.48 15.95
C GLY A 9 -2.90 -1.89 14.57
N VAL A 10 -2.14 -1.73 13.49
CA VAL A 10 -2.54 -2.17 12.15
C VAL A 10 -2.13 -3.62 11.96
N ILE A 11 -3.11 -4.53 11.97
CA ILE A 11 -2.88 -5.98 12.06
C ILE A 11 -3.03 -6.74 10.74
N GLY A 12 -3.75 -6.19 9.76
CA GLY A 12 -4.00 -6.81 8.46
C GLY A 12 -3.48 -5.97 7.30
N MET A 13 -2.76 -6.59 6.37
CA MET A 13 -2.36 -5.99 5.10
C MET A 13 -2.16 -7.05 4.04
N THR A 14 -2.39 -6.69 2.79
CA THR A 14 -2.03 -7.49 1.60
C THR A 14 -0.85 -6.83 0.93
N VAL A 15 0.11 -7.64 0.46
CA VAL A 15 1.33 -7.15 -0.19
C VAL A 15 1.42 -7.76 -1.57
N PHE A 16 1.61 -6.91 -2.58
CA PHE A 16 1.86 -7.32 -3.96
C PHE A 16 3.26 -6.83 -4.38
N LYS A 17 4.01 -7.72 -5.04
CA LYS A 17 5.21 -7.33 -5.78
C LYS A 17 4.82 -7.14 -7.25
N GLY A 18 5.25 -6.05 -7.85
CA GLY A 18 4.99 -5.77 -9.25
C GLY A 18 6.03 -4.84 -9.84
N GLU A 19 5.76 -4.39 -11.06
CA GLU A 19 6.58 -3.45 -11.80
C GLU A 19 5.69 -2.32 -12.32
N GLY A 20 6.27 -1.12 -12.40
CA GLY A 20 5.55 0.08 -12.80
C GLY A 20 6.29 0.92 -13.81
N THR A 21 5.55 1.89 -14.36
CA THR A 21 6.03 2.96 -15.22
C THR A 21 5.43 4.28 -14.75
N GLY A 22 6.12 5.41 -14.93
CA GLY A 22 5.62 6.73 -14.51
C GLY A 22 6.72 7.71 -14.07
N ARG A 23 6.30 8.94 -13.78
CA ARG A 23 7.21 10.06 -13.39
C ARG A 23 7.76 9.96 -11.96
N TYR A 24 7.28 9.01 -11.18
CA TYR A 24 7.68 8.78 -9.79
C TYR A 24 8.73 7.67 -9.68
N ILE A 25 9.32 7.25 -10.80
CA ILE A 25 10.42 6.28 -10.84
C ILE A 25 11.72 7.07 -10.94
N ASP A 26 12.68 6.78 -10.06
CA ASP A 26 14.05 7.31 -10.15
C ASP A 26 14.63 7.01 -11.55
N PRO A 27 14.93 8.05 -12.38
CA PRO A 27 15.44 7.87 -13.73
C PRO A 27 16.72 7.03 -13.80
N ASN A 28 17.52 7.01 -12.73
CA ASN A 28 18.78 6.27 -12.67
C ASN A 28 18.58 4.78 -12.38
N LYS A 29 17.39 4.36 -11.95
CA LYS A 29 17.05 2.97 -11.66
C LYS A 29 16.25 2.30 -12.78
N GLN A 30 16.05 2.98 -13.90
CA GLN A 30 15.33 2.44 -15.04
C GLN A 30 16.08 1.26 -15.66
N HIS A 31 15.56 0.06 -15.46
CA HIS A 31 15.95 -1.13 -16.20
C HIS A 31 14.69 -1.73 -16.81
N GLY A 32 14.73 -2.01 -18.11
CA GLY A 32 13.61 -2.67 -18.77
C GLY A 32 13.45 -4.07 -18.19
N SER A 33 12.23 -4.41 -17.78
CA SER A 33 11.92 -5.78 -17.37
C SER A 33 11.92 -6.71 -18.57
N LEU A 34 12.44 -7.93 -18.37
CA LEU A 34 12.36 -9.00 -19.37
C LEU A 34 10.93 -9.52 -19.54
N ASP A 35 10.15 -9.47 -18.45
CA ASP A 35 8.76 -9.91 -18.43
C ASP A 35 7.82 -8.79 -18.88
N PHE A 36 8.18 -7.52 -18.61
CA PHE A 36 7.41 -6.34 -19.00
C PHE A 36 8.30 -5.25 -19.62
N PRO A 37 8.58 -5.32 -20.94
CA PRO A 37 9.55 -4.45 -21.61
C PRO A 37 9.30 -2.93 -21.49
N ALA A 38 8.06 -2.53 -21.18
CA ALA A 38 7.65 -1.13 -21.01
C ALA A 38 7.62 -0.66 -19.54
N MET A 39 7.96 -1.53 -18.58
CA MET A 39 8.07 -1.21 -17.16
C MET A 39 9.53 -0.94 -16.81
N HIS A 40 9.76 0.01 -15.90
CA HIS A 40 11.08 0.54 -15.64
C HIS A 40 11.50 0.51 -14.17
N ALA A 41 10.62 0.08 -13.25
CA ALA A 41 11.01 -0.13 -11.85
C ALA A 41 10.15 -1.18 -11.15
N GLU A 42 10.81 -1.97 -10.28
CA GLU A 42 10.14 -2.80 -9.30
C GLU A 42 9.45 -1.94 -8.23
N LEU A 43 8.27 -2.35 -7.79
CA LEU A 43 7.53 -1.72 -6.71
C LEU A 43 6.85 -2.75 -5.81
N ILE A 44 6.55 -2.30 -4.58
CA ILE A 44 5.71 -3.03 -3.65
C ILE A 44 4.43 -2.23 -3.44
N LYS A 45 3.28 -2.85 -3.70
CA LYS A 45 1.98 -2.32 -3.33
C LYS A 45 1.56 -2.92 -2.00
N ILE A 46 1.19 -2.07 -1.05
CA ILE A 46 0.59 -2.49 0.23
C ILE A 46 -0.85 -2.01 0.22
N GLU A 47 -1.78 -2.93 0.49
CA GLU A 47 -3.20 -2.62 0.64
C GLU A 47 -3.63 -2.89 2.08
N ILE A 48 -4.31 -1.90 2.68
CA ILE A 48 -4.78 -1.94 4.05
C ILE A 48 -6.23 -1.47 4.04
N ALA A 49 -7.14 -2.33 4.46
CA ALA A 49 -8.51 -1.95 4.75
C ALA A 49 -8.62 -1.58 6.24
N ALA A 50 -9.21 -0.43 6.53
CA ALA A 50 -9.32 0.11 7.88
C ALA A 50 -10.62 0.90 8.03
N HIS A 51 -10.97 1.24 9.27
CA HIS A 51 -12.03 2.21 9.53
C HIS A 51 -11.63 3.60 9.02
N ASP A 52 -12.61 4.39 8.57
CA ASP A 52 -12.40 5.74 8.06
C ASP A 52 -11.61 6.63 9.03
N LYS A 53 -11.92 6.52 10.34
CA LYS A 53 -11.22 7.26 11.40
C LYS A 53 -9.73 6.96 11.51
N ASP A 54 -9.29 5.80 11.02
CA ASP A 54 -7.92 5.32 11.10
C ASP A 54 -7.14 5.56 9.79
N ALA A 55 -7.83 5.77 8.67
CA ALA A 55 -7.22 5.86 7.34
C ALA A 55 -6.13 6.95 7.25
N SER A 56 -6.43 8.18 7.68
CA SER A 56 -5.43 9.26 7.66
C SER A 56 -4.23 8.97 8.56
N ARG A 57 -4.47 8.45 9.78
CA ARG A 57 -3.39 8.10 10.72
C ARG A 57 -2.46 7.03 10.14
N ILE A 58 -3.02 6.03 9.47
CA ILE A 58 -2.25 4.96 8.82
C ILE A 58 -1.44 5.54 7.65
N ALA A 59 -2.04 6.38 6.82
CA ALA A 59 -1.36 7.05 5.72
C ALA A 59 -0.18 7.90 6.21
N ASP A 60 -0.34 8.65 7.29
CA ASP A 60 0.74 9.46 7.89
C ASP A 60 1.91 8.61 8.39
N ILE A 61 1.63 7.45 9.01
CA ILE A 61 2.67 6.51 9.46
C ILE A 61 3.45 5.98 8.25
N ILE A 62 2.74 5.59 7.18
CA ILE A 62 3.36 5.08 5.96
C ILE A 62 4.22 6.16 5.33
N GLN A 63 3.68 7.37 5.14
CA GLN A 63 4.39 8.49 4.54
C GLN A 63 5.68 8.79 5.31
N LYS A 64 5.60 8.98 6.63
CA LYS A 64 6.77 9.29 7.46
C LYS A 64 7.83 8.19 7.43
N LYS A 65 7.41 6.93 7.34
CA LYS A 65 8.33 5.79 7.38
C LYS A 65 8.93 5.45 6.01
N ALA A 66 8.20 5.68 4.93
CA ALA A 66 8.61 5.38 3.57
C ALA A 66 9.39 6.53 2.92
N SER A 67 9.20 7.77 3.38
CA SER A 67 9.86 8.92 2.80
C SER A 67 11.38 8.86 2.99
N THR A 68 12.10 8.88 1.87
CA THR A 68 13.55 9.07 1.81
C THR A 68 13.93 10.49 1.36
N GLY A 69 12.99 11.21 0.75
CA GLY A 69 13.20 12.56 0.22
C GLY A 69 13.74 12.56 -1.20
N THR A 70 13.90 11.39 -1.84
CA THR A 70 14.28 11.27 -3.25
C THR A 70 13.06 10.90 -4.11
N GLU A 71 13.19 11.08 -5.43
CA GLU A 71 12.24 10.51 -6.38
C GLU A 71 12.18 8.98 -6.20
N GLY A 72 11.01 8.37 -6.38
CA GLY A 72 10.84 6.93 -6.14
C GLY A 72 10.10 6.55 -4.85
N ASP A 73 9.87 7.47 -3.92
CA ASP A 73 9.21 7.15 -2.62
C ASP A 73 7.78 6.59 -2.77
N GLY A 74 7.16 6.79 -3.95
CA GLY A 74 5.85 6.26 -4.30
C GLY A 74 4.69 7.20 -3.97
N ILE A 75 3.47 6.67 -4.01
CA ILE A 75 2.22 7.42 -3.83
C ILE A 75 1.31 6.61 -2.92
N ILE A 76 0.62 7.29 -1.99
CA ILE A 76 -0.43 6.70 -1.17
C ILE A 76 -1.78 7.12 -1.78
N PHE A 77 -2.62 6.14 -2.10
CA PHE A 77 -3.99 6.37 -2.50
C PHE A 77 -4.93 5.96 -1.36
N ILE A 78 -5.96 6.76 -1.11
CA ILE A 78 -7.04 6.45 -0.17
C ILE A 78 -8.33 6.35 -0.98
N SER A 79 -9.00 5.21 -0.88
CA SER A 79 -10.28 4.94 -1.55
C SER A 79 -11.28 4.37 -0.54
N SER A 80 -12.56 4.71 -0.70
CA SER A 80 -13.63 4.11 0.10
C SER A 80 -13.85 2.64 -0.27
N ILE A 81 -14.26 1.85 0.72
CA ILE A 81 -14.75 0.49 0.53
C ILE A 81 -16.23 0.50 0.90
N ASP A 82 -17.10 0.27 -0.07
CA ASP A 82 -18.54 0.33 0.14
C ASP A 82 -19.03 -0.85 1.00
N GLU A 83 -18.46 -2.05 0.79
CA GLU A 83 -18.79 -3.23 1.57
C GLU A 83 -17.58 -4.17 1.74
N ALA A 84 -17.41 -4.68 2.95
CA ALA A 84 -16.48 -5.75 3.27
C ALA A 84 -17.27 -6.98 3.71
N ILE A 85 -16.85 -8.17 3.27
CA ILE A 85 -17.48 -9.45 3.64
C ILE A 85 -16.39 -10.43 4.05
N ARG A 86 -16.47 -10.98 5.26
CA ARG A 86 -15.57 -12.02 5.74
C ARG A 86 -16.05 -13.38 5.23
N ILE A 87 -15.20 -14.08 4.46
CA ILE A 87 -15.55 -15.36 3.82
C ILE A 87 -15.93 -16.44 4.86
N LYS A 88 -15.22 -16.49 5.99
CA LYS A 88 -15.35 -17.56 6.98
C LYS A 88 -16.76 -17.68 7.57
N ASP A 89 -17.40 -16.54 7.85
CA ASP A 89 -18.63 -16.47 8.65
C ASP A 89 -19.69 -15.53 8.03
N GLY A 90 -19.40 -14.88 6.90
CA GLY A 90 -20.30 -13.96 6.24
C GLY A 90 -20.46 -12.61 6.93
N THR A 91 -19.64 -12.29 7.94
CA THR A 91 -19.66 -10.99 8.63
C THR A 91 -19.50 -9.85 7.63
N ARG A 92 -20.27 -8.77 7.79
CA ARG A 92 -20.35 -7.65 6.83
C ARG A 92 -19.97 -6.29 7.43
N GLY A 93 -19.52 -5.41 6.55
CA GLY A 93 -19.27 -4.00 6.85
C GLY A 93 -18.10 -3.81 7.81
N PRO A 94 -18.09 -2.71 8.60
CA PRO A 94 -16.96 -2.37 9.47
C PRO A 94 -16.62 -3.43 10.52
N SER A 95 -17.57 -4.30 10.87
CA SER A 95 -17.37 -5.39 11.83
C SER A 95 -16.34 -6.43 11.37
N VAL A 96 -16.04 -6.48 10.06
CA VAL A 96 -15.06 -7.38 9.45
C VAL A 96 -13.63 -7.14 9.94
N PHE A 97 -13.31 -5.99 10.52
CA PHE A 97 -11.95 -5.67 10.96
C PHE A 97 -11.69 -5.88 12.46
N PHE A 98 -12.69 -6.40 13.19
CA PHE A 98 -12.59 -6.81 14.59
C PHE A 98 -12.35 -8.32 14.75
#